data_AF-A0A940B1E0-F1
#
_entry.id   AF-A0A940B1E0-F1
#
_cell.length_a   1.000
_cell.length_b   1.000
_cell.length_c   1.000
_cell.angle_alpha   90.00
_cell.angle_beta   90.00
_cell.angle_gamma   90.00
#
_symmetry.space_group_name_H-M   'P 1'
#
loop_
_entity.id
_entity.type
_entity.pdbx_description
1 polymer ?
#
loop_
_entity_poly.entity_id
_entity_poly.type
_entity_poly.pdbx_seq_one_letter_code
_entity_poly.pdbx_strand_id
1 'polypeptide(L)'
;MKKCKKTVWVAIAGLCLAGCQTQTKVQPPVSAPEPAPVEEKKPEPPPPAPVPKKRTQEQIQLLQDFAIKESPKIWQTIQSMRAEMTTSGAKLEQLRADLLEFNRNPDADEDYKALVAGLKELRSAYDAIFDKLEDAYIAAKKYEASPSRKDYQETMKRAIEDGIQNAAMATERYKAMTNQK
;
A
#
# COMPACT_ATOMS: atom_id res chain seq x y z
N MET A 1 34.35 2.17 -48.06
CA MET A 1 34.85 0.87 -48.57
C MET A 1 34.58 -0.21 -47.52
N LYS A 2 33.94 -1.31 -47.94
CA LYS A 2 34.01 -2.71 -47.47
C LYS A 2 34.06 -2.98 -45.95
N LYS A 3 32.93 -3.41 -45.36
CA LYS A 3 32.53 -4.82 -45.05
C LYS A 3 33.23 -5.40 -43.82
N CYS A 4 32.46 -5.86 -42.82
CA CYS A 4 32.33 -7.29 -42.52
C CYS A 4 31.26 -7.61 -41.47
N LYS A 5 30.30 -8.44 -41.88
CA LYS A 5 29.33 -9.18 -41.06
C LYS A 5 30.04 -10.32 -40.31
N LYS A 6 29.47 -10.79 -39.20
CA LYS A 6 29.45 -12.24 -38.88
C LYS A 6 28.30 -12.60 -37.95
N THR A 7 27.27 -13.15 -38.57
CA THR A 7 26.20 -13.98 -38.02
C THR A 7 26.80 -15.32 -37.58
N VAL A 8 26.38 -15.85 -36.42
CA VAL A 8 26.59 -17.25 -36.06
C VAL A 8 25.25 -17.85 -35.66
N TRP A 9 24.74 -18.70 -36.54
CA TRP A 9 23.71 -19.70 -36.29
C TRP A 9 24.42 -21.02 -35.99
N VAL A 10 23.98 -21.76 -34.99
CA VAL A 10 24.33 -23.17 -34.84
C VAL A 10 23.04 -23.95 -34.61
N ALA A 11 22.61 -24.63 -35.68
CA ALA A 11 21.73 -25.77 -35.61
C ALA A 11 22.62 -27.02 -35.62
N ILE A 12 22.35 -27.98 -34.72
CA ILE A 12 22.92 -29.32 -34.82
C ILE A 12 21.75 -30.30 -34.79
N ALA A 13 21.55 -30.91 -35.94
CA ALA A 13 20.72 -32.09 -36.15
C ALA A 13 21.62 -33.32 -36.21
N GLY A 14 21.11 -34.46 -35.73
CA GLY A 14 21.30 -35.71 -36.46
C GLY A 14 22.01 -36.86 -35.75
N LEU A 15 21.26 -37.97 -35.71
CA LEU A 15 21.66 -39.38 -35.93
C LEU A 15 22.08 -40.26 -34.74
N CYS A 16 21.15 -41.16 -34.38
CA CYS A 16 21.24 -42.63 -34.35
C CYS A 16 22.65 -43.27 -34.46
N LEU A 17 23.02 -44.33 -33.74
CA LEU A 17 22.42 -45.68 -33.71
C LEU A 17 23.28 -46.60 -32.82
N ALA A 18 22.65 -47.69 -32.35
CA ALA A 18 23.22 -49.01 -32.00
C ALA A 18 23.94 -49.21 -30.65
N GLY A 19 23.27 -50.02 -29.80
CA GLY A 19 23.81 -51.32 -29.41
C GLY A 19 24.41 -51.45 -28.01
N CYS A 20 23.66 -52.06 -27.08
CA CYS A 20 24.09 -53.28 -26.38
C CYS A 20 23.00 -53.73 -25.40
N GLN A 21 22.54 -54.97 -25.58
CA GLN A 21 21.72 -55.70 -24.62
C GLN A 21 22.60 -56.19 -23.47
N THR A 22 22.18 -55.94 -22.24
CA THR A 22 22.50 -56.80 -21.10
C THR A 22 21.27 -56.88 -20.19
N GLN A 23 20.75 -58.10 -20.07
CA GLN A 23 19.67 -58.47 -19.17
C GLN A 23 20.04 -58.11 -17.73
N THR A 24 19.21 -57.28 -17.09
CA THR A 24 19.21 -57.14 -15.64
C THR A 24 17.78 -57.30 -15.13
N LYS A 25 17.53 -58.47 -14.53
CA LYS A 25 16.57 -58.78 -13.47
C LYS A 25 15.54 -57.67 -13.17
N VAL A 26 14.33 -57.84 -13.70
CA VAL A 26 13.16 -56.99 -13.39
C VAL A 26 12.76 -57.23 -11.94
N GLN A 27 13.11 -56.28 -11.06
CA GLN A 27 12.33 -56.02 -9.86
C GLN A 27 11.09 -55.21 -10.27
N PRO A 28 9.91 -55.45 -9.68
CA PRO A 28 8.76 -54.59 -9.91
C PRO A 28 9.09 -53.15 -9.50
N PRO A 29 8.65 -52.14 -10.27
CA PRO A 29 8.88 -50.75 -9.92
C PRO A 29 8.18 -50.43 -8.60
N VAL A 30 8.97 -49.99 -7.62
CA VAL A 30 8.47 -49.24 -6.48
C VAL A 30 7.83 -47.98 -7.08
N SER A 31 6.52 -47.84 -6.90
CA SER A 31 5.76 -46.66 -7.27
C SER A 31 6.51 -45.41 -6.83
N ALA A 32 6.85 -44.56 -7.79
CA ALA A 32 7.29 -43.20 -7.50
C ALA A 32 6.19 -42.53 -6.66
N PRO A 33 6.54 -41.82 -5.57
CA PRO A 33 5.56 -40.97 -4.92
C PRO A 33 5.09 -39.92 -5.92
N GLU A 34 3.78 -39.83 -6.10
CA GLU A 34 3.14 -38.72 -6.82
C GLU A 34 3.76 -37.39 -6.36
N PRO A 35 4.07 -36.47 -7.27
CA PRO A 35 4.37 -35.11 -6.86
C PRO A 35 3.14 -34.59 -6.13
N ALA A 36 3.32 -34.28 -4.84
CA ALA A 36 2.29 -33.64 -4.04
C ALA A 36 1.73 -32.42 -4.81
N PRO A 37 0.41 -32.20 -4.78
CA PRO A 37 -0.20 -31.07 -5.44
C PRO A 37 0.43 -29.80 -4.91
N VAL A 38 0.98 -28.98 -5.81
CA VAL A 38 1.42 -27.63 -5.50
C VAL A 38 0.19 -26.90 -4.99
N GLU A 39 0.12 -26.71 -3.68
CA GLU A 39 -0.93 -25.97 -3.01
C GLU A 39 -0.85 -24.53 -3.50
N GLU A 40 -1.69 -24.20 -4.48
CA GLU A 40 -1.88 -22.85 -4.98
C GLU A 40 -2.35 -22.00 -3.81
N LYS A 41 -1.39 -21.27 -3.23
CA LYS A 41 -1.61 -20.38 -2.09
C LYS A 41 -2.62 -19.32 -2.53
N LYS A 42 -3.89 -19.58 -2.21
CA LYS A 42 -5.02 -18.66 -2.38
C LYS A 42 -4.55 -17.26 -1.97
N PRO A 43 -4.66 -16.23 -2.84
CA PRO A 43 -4.29 -14.88 -2.47
C PRO A 43 -5.06 -14.52 -1.20
N GLU A 44 -4.32 -14.18 -0.14
CA GLU A 44 -4.94 -13.69 1.09
C GLU A 44 -5.87 -12.54 0.70
N PRO A 45 -7.14 -12.56 1.18
CA PRO A 45 -8.03 -11.43 0.95
C PRO A 45 -7.31 -10.18 1.45
N PRO A 46 -7.35 -9.06 0.69
CA PRO A 46 -6.75 -7.82 1.14
C PRO A 46 -7.28 -7.54 2.55
N PRO A 47 -6.41 -7.07 3.48
CA PRO A 47 -6.84 -6.78 4.84
C PRO A 47 -8.09 -5.91 4.78
N PRO A 48 -9.13 -6.22 5.59
CA PRO A 48 -10.38 -5.47 5.55
C PRO A 48 -10.05 -3.99 5.67
N ALA A 49 -10.56 -3.18 4.73
CA ALA A 49 -10.33 -1.75 4.74
C ALA A 49 -10.64 -1.22 6.16
N PRO A 50 -9.74 -0.44 6.79
CA PRO A 50 -9.94 0.03 8.14
C PRO A 50 -11.26 0.79 8.19
N VAL A 51 -12.21 0.29 8.98
CA VAL A 51 -13.49 0.96 9.20
C VAL A 51 -13.18 2.29 9.89
N PRO A 52 -13.64 3.44 9.37
CA PRO A 52 -13.33 4.73 9.97
C PRO A 52 -13.90 4.81 11.39
N LYS A 53 -13.03 4.66 12.39
CA LYS A 53 -13.38 4.88 13.79
C LYS A 53 -13.67 6.36 13.99
N LYS A 54 -14.88 6.69 14.46
CA LYS A 54 -15.15 8.03 14.99
C LYS A 54 -14.37 8.22 16.30
N ARG A 55 -13.27 8.97 16.24
CA ARG A 55 -12.49 9.37 17.43
C ARG A 55 -13.18 10.53 18.13
N THR A 56 -13.19 10.51 19.46
CA THR A 56 -13.73 11.62 20.26
C THR A 56 -12.76 12.81 20.25
N GLN A 57 -13.25 14.00 20.60
CA GLN A 57 -12.41 15.20 20.67
C GLN A 57 -11.27 15.04 21.69
N GLU A 58 -11.53 14.37 22.81
CA GLU A 58 -10.54 14.07 23.84
C GLU A 58 -9.44 13.15 23.33
N GLN A 59 -9.80 12.09 22.59
CA GLN A 59 -8.83 11.20 21.95
C GLN A 59 -7.94 11.95 20.96
N ILE A 60 -8.54 12.83 20.15
CA ILE A 60 -7.78 13.65 19.20
C ILE A 60 -6.79 14.54 19.94
N GLN A 61 -7.18 15.14 21.06
CA GLN A 61 -6.28 15.99 21.86
C GLN A 61 -5.11 15.20 22.44
N LEU A 62 -5.36 13.99 22.97
CA LEU A 62 -4.29 13.12 23.47
C LEU A 62 -3.28 12.73 22.39
N LEU A 63 -3.79 12.36 21.20
CA LEU A 63 -2.94 12.01 20.06
C LEU A 63 -2.19 13.22 19.51
N GLN A 64 -2.80 14.41 19.55
CA GLN A 64 -2.14 15.67 19.21
C GLN A 64 -0.97 15.95 20.16
N ASP A 65 -1.19 15.93 21.47
CA ASP A 65 -0.17 16.23 22.46
C ASP A 65 1.00 15.23 22.36
N PHE A 66 0.67 13.95 22.16
CA PHE A 66 1.65 12.91 21.89
C PHE A 66 2.44 13.15 20.60
N ALA A 67 1.76 13.46 19.49
CA ALA A 67 2.40 13.72 18.21
C ALA A 67 3.32 14.95 18.27
N ILE A 68 2.89 16.04 18.92
CA ILE A 68 3.71 17.24 19.09
C ILE A 68 4.99 16.93 19.87
N LYS A 69 4.91 16.04 20.87
CA LYS A 69 6.06 15.65 21.69
C LYS A 69 7.01 14.71 20.96
N GLU A 70 6.50 13.62 20.40
CA GLU A 70 7.33 12.51 19.89
C GLU A 70 7.67 12.66 18.41
N SER A 71 6.82 13.33 17.62
CA SER A 71 7.06 13.52 16.18
C SER A 71 6.36 14.79 15.64
N PRO A 72 6.91 16.00 15.89
CA PRO A 72 6.30 17.24 15.40
C PRO A 72 5.99 17.24 13.90
N LYS A 73 6.84 16.53 13.12
CA LYS A 73 6.68 16.38 11.67
C LYS A 73 5.38 15.67 11.30
N ILE A 74 4.98 14.60 12.01
CA ILE A 74 3.73 13.89 11.70
C ILE A 74 2.51 14.79 11.94
N TRP A 75 2.58 15.62 12.99
CA TRP A 75 1.51 16.58 13.29
C TRP A 75 1.41 17.68 12.22
N GLN A 76 2.54 18.21 11.76
CA GLN A 76 2.55 19.16 10.64
C GLN A 76 1.92 18.56 9.38
N THR A 77 2.17 17.28 9.09
CA THR A 77 1.53 16.59 7.96
C THR A 77 0.02 16.45 8.16
N ILE A 78 -0.45 16.07 9.35
CA ILE A 78 -1.89 16.03 9.69
C ILE A 78 -2.55 17.39 9.47
N GLN A 79 -1.91 18.47 9.91
CA GLN A 79 -2.43 19.83 9.72
C GLN A 79 -2.50 20.20 8.23
N SER A 80 -1.47 19.87 7.46
CA SER A 80 -1.42 20.11 6.02
C SER A 80 -2.53 19.34 5.28
N MET A 81 -2.73 18.06 5.61
CA MET A 81 -3.80 17.25 5.05
C MET A 81 -5.19 17.78 5.41
N ARG A 82 -5.39 18.25 6.65
CA ARG A 82 -6.66 18.87 7.06
C ARG A 82 -6.96 20.15 6.25
N ALA A 83 -5.95 21.00 6.07
CA ALA A 83 -6.09 22.23 5.29
C ALA A 83 -6.42 21.92 3.82
N GLU A 84 -5.74 20.94 3.24
CA GLU A 84 -5.98 20.48 1.86
C GLU A 84 -7.39 19.90 1.71
N MET A 85 -7.82 18.99 2.59
CA MET A 85 -9.18 18.43 2.56
C MET A 85 -10.26 19.52 2.63
N THR A 86 -10.05 20.53 3.47
CA THR A 86 -10.97 21.66 3.61
C THR A 86 -11.04 22.49 2.33
N THR A 87 -9.88 22.83 1.76
CA THR A 87 -9.76 23.64 0.55
C THR A 87 -10.33 22.91 -0.66
N SER A 88 -9.95 21.65 -0.86
CA SER A 88 -10.41 20.84 -1.97
C SER A 88 -11.88 20.48 -1.86
N GLY A 89 -12.38 20.24 -0.64
CA GLY A 89 -13.81 20.04 -0.39
C GLY A 89 -14.63 21.26 -0.82
N ALA A 90 -14.23 22.47 -0.41
CA ALA A 90 -14.92 23.70 -0.82
C ALA A 90 -14.89 23.92 -2.34
N LYS A 91 -13.73 23.69 -2.98
CA LYS A 91 -13.60 23.79 -4.45
C LYS A 91 -14.46 22.76 -5.18
N LEU A 92 -14.57 21.54 -4.66
CA LEU A 92 -15.41 20.51 -5.25
C LEU A 92 -16.90 20.82 -5.13
N GLU A 93 -17.34 21.37 -4.01
CA GLU A 93 -18.73 21.84 -3.88
C GLU A 93 -19.04 22.98 -4.85
N GLN A 94 -18.10 23.91 -5.06
CA GLN A 94 -18.25 24.95 -6.07
C GLN A 94 -18.35 24.35 -7.49
N LEU A 95 -17.43 23.45 -7.86
CA LEU A 95 -17.44 22.78 -9.16
C LEU A 95 -18.76 22.01 -9.38
N ARG A 96 -19.27 21.35 -8.34
CA ARG A 96 -20.56 20.67 -8.38
C ARG A 96 -21.69 21.65 -8.70
N ALA A 97 -21.71 22.82 -8.05
CA ALA A 97 -22.71 23.85 -8.28
C ALA A 97 -22.62 24.39 -9.73
N ASP A 98 -21.41 24.69 -10.21
CA ASP A 98 -21.19 25.18 -11.57
C ASP A 98 -21.66 24.14 -12.61
N LEU A 99 -21.33 22.85 -12.45
CA LEU A 99 -21.79 21.78 -13.33
C LEU A 99 -23.32 21.73 -13.42
N LEU A 100 -23.99 21.84 -12.28
CA LEU A 100 -25.46 21.87 -12.22
C LEU A 100 -26.05 23.12 -12.89
N GLU A 101 -25.40 24.28 -12.75
CA GLU A 101 -25.82 25.53 -13.42
C GLU A 101 -25.80 25.40 -14.95
N PHE A 102 -24.83 24.67 -15.49
CA PHE A 102 -24.74 24.35 -16.93
C PHE A 102 -25.57 23.12 -17.33
N ASN A 103 -26.50 22.63 -16.49
CA ASN A 103 -27.30 21.43 -16.71
C ASN A 103 -26.47 20.16 -17.01
N ARG A 104 -25.25 20.07 -16.48
CA ARG A 104 -24.43 18.85 -16.51
C ARG A 104 -24.64 18.07 -15.23
N ASN A 105 -24.69 16.74 -15.34
CA ASN A 105 -24.75 15.87 -14.17
C ASN A 105 -23.33 15.67 -13.60
N PRO A 106 -23.02 16.12 -12.37
CA PRO A 106 -21.71 15.90 -11.75
C PRO A 106 -21.35 14.42 -11.64
N ASP A 107 -22.34 13.56 -11.40
CA ASP A 107 -22.11 12.11 -11.26
C ASP A 107 -21.78 11.42 -12.60
N ALA A 108 -21.92 12.12 -13.72
CA ALA A 108 -21.53 11.65 -15.05
C ALA A 108 -20.22 12.30 -15.54
N ASP A 109 -19.69 13.29 -14.82
CA ASP A 109 -18.45 13.98 -15.16
C ASP A 109 -17.26 13.21 -14.58
N GLU A 110 -16.41 12.64 -15.44
CA GLU A 110 -15.29 11.78 -15.01
C GLU A 110 -14.22 12.55 -14.25
N ASP A 111 -13.99 13.82 -14.58
CA ASP A 111 -13.01 14.66 -13.88
C ASP A 111 -13.50 14.99 -12.47
N TYR A 112 -14.79 15.35 -12.32
CA TYR A 112 -15.41 15.53 -11.01
C TYR A 112 -15.32 14.27 -10.15
N LYS A 113 -15.64 13.10 -10.72
CA LYS A 113 -15.53 11.81 -10.02
C LYS A 113 -14.11 11.50 -9.59
N ALA A 114 -13.11 11.75 -10.44
CA ALA A 114 -11.72 11.54 -10.13
C ALA A 114 -11.25 12.42 -8.96
N LEU A 115 -11.67 13.69 -8.93
CA LEU A 115 -11.37 14.61 -7.83
C LEU A 115 -12.05 14.18 -6.51
N VAL A 116 -13.31 13.74 -6.56
CA VAL A 116 -14.02 13.20 -5.39
C VAL A 116 -13.32 11.95 -4.86
N ALA A 117 -12.88 11.05 -5.74
CA ALA A 117 -12.11 9.87 -5.36
C ALA A 117 -10.79 10.25 -4.69
N GLY A 118 -10.06 11.22 -5.27
CA GLY A 118 -8.81 11.74 -4.69
C GLY A 118 -9.01 12.30 -3.28
N LEU A 119 -10.06 13.10 -3.06
CA LEU A 119 -10.38 13.64 -1.73
C LEU A 119 -10.73 12.52 -0.73
N LYS A 120 -11.43 11.48 -1.17
CA LYS A 120 -11.75 10.30 -0.34
C LYS A 120 -10.49 9.53 0.05
N GLU A 121 -9.54 9.34 -0.86
CA GLU A 121 -8.26 8.72 -0.55
C GLU A 121 -7.45 9.54 0.45
N LEU A 122 -7.39 10.87 0.27
CA LEU A 122 -6.70 11.76 1.20
C LEU A 122 -7.30 11.65 2.61
N ARG A 123 -8.63 11.57 2.72
CA ARG A 123 -9.32 11.36 3.99
C ARG A 123 -9.02 10.00 4.61
N SER A 124 -9.02 8.93 3.81
CA SER A 124 -8.66 7.59 4.29
C SER A 124 -7.24 7.55 4.84
N ALA A 125 -6.30 8.22 4.18
CA ALA A 125 -4.93 8.32 4.66
C ALA A 125 -4.81 9.16 5.93
N TYR A 126 -5.55 10.26 6.03
CA TYR A 126 -5.64 11.06 7.24
C TYR A 126 -6.06 10.18 8.43
N ASP A 127 -7.11 9.37 8.26
CA ASP A 127 -7.59 8.47 9.29
C ASP A 127 -6.56 7.37 9.64
N ALA A 128 -5.85 6.82 8.65
CA ALA A 128 -4.82 5.81 8.86
C ALA A 128 -3.62 6.31 9.69
N ILE A 129 -3.25 7.59 9.53
CA ILE A 129 -2.20 8.21 10.35
C ILE A 129 -2.62 8.24 11.82
N PHE A 130 -3.88 8.57 12.10
CA PHE A 130 -4.38 8.58 13.47
C PHE A 130 -4.43 7.18 14.09
N ASP A 131 -4.74 6.13 13.31
CA ASP A 131 -4.67 4.75 13.82
C ASP A 131 -3.23 4.39 14.24
N LYS A 132 -2.24 4.77 13.43
CA LYS A 132 -0.83 4.56 13.76
C LYS A 132 -0.36 5.39 14.95
N LEU A 133 -0.85 6.62 15.10
CA LEU A 133 -0.60 7.42 16.29
C LEU A 133 -1.23 6.82 17.55
N GLU A 134 -2.42 6.23 17.45
CA GLU A 134 -3.07 5.52 18.54
C GLU A 134 -2.24 4.30 18.97
N ASP A 135 -1.79 3.47 18.02
CA ASP A 135 -0.91 2.34 18.30
C ASP A 135 0.39 2.80 18.99
N ALA A 136 1.02 3.86 18.47
CA ALA A 136 2.24 4.44 19.04
C ALA A 136 2.01 4.98 20.47
N TYR A 137 0.90 5.69 20.70
CA TYR A 137 0.53 6.22 22.00
C TYR A 137 0.33 5.10 23.03
N ILE A 138 -0.41 4.05 22.66
CA ILE A 138 -0.62 2.90 23.54
C ILE A 138 0.70 2.16 23.83
N ALA A 139 1.57 2.01 22.83
CA ALA A 139 2.90 1.45 23.03
C ALA A 139 3.75 2.30 23.98
N ALA A 140 3.69 3.62 23.87
CA ALA A 140 4.35 4.55 24.78
C ALA A 140 3.85 4.38 26.21
N LYS A 141 2.53 4.30 26.42
CA LYS A 141 1.94 4.07 27.75
C LYS A 141 2.31 2.71 28.34
N LYS A 142 2.38 1.65 27.52
CA LYS A 142 2.90 0.34 27.95
C LYS A 142 4.37 0.41 28.36
N TYR A 143 5.19 1.17 27.64
CA TYR A 143 6.59 1.38 28.00
C TYR A 143 6.74 2.20 29.29
N GLU A 144 5.97 3.27 29.47
CA GLU A 144 5.95 4.07 30.72
C GLU A 144 5.59 3.19 31.94
N ALA A 145 4.63 2.27 31.78
CA ALA A 145 4.23 1.35 32.84
C ALA A 145 5.21 0.17 33.06
N SER A 146 6.07 -0.13 32.07
CA SER A 146 7.03 -1.24 32.15
C SER A 146 8.32 -0.93 31.37
N PRO A 147 9.20 -0.04 31.87
CA PRO A 147 10.37 0.41 31.12
C PRO A 147 11.41 -0.69 30.82
N SER A 148 11.35 -1.82 31.52
CA SER A 148 12.20 -2.99 31.26
C SER A 148 11.85 -3.70 29.95
N ARG A 149 10.67 -3.47 29.40
CA ARG A 149 10.14 -4.06 28.16
C ARG A 149 10.42 -3.16 26.95
N LYS A 150 11.65 -3.27 26.42
CA LYS A 150 12.12 -2.46 25.27
C LYS A 150 11.33 -2.70 23.97
N ASP A 151 10.66 -3.85 23.85
CA ASP A 151 9.74 -4.18 22.75
C ASP A 151 8.64 -3.13 22.56
N TYR A 152 8.17 -2.51 23.65
CA TYR A 152 7.19 -1.43 23.55
C TYR A 152 7.78 -0.14 22.97
N GLN A 153 9.02 0.18 23.29
CA GLN A 153 9.70 1.34 22.71
C GLN A 153 9.93 1.15 21.20
N GLU A 154 10.32 -0.05 20.77
CA GLU A 154 10.48 -0.38 19.36
C GLU A 154 9.15 -0.34 18.62
N THR A 155 8.09 -0.87 19.23
CA THR A 155 6.72 -0.80 18.67
C THR A 155 6.26 0.65 18.49
N MET A 156 6.49 1.50 19.49
CA MET A 156 6.19 2.93 19.42
C MET A 156 6.91 3.62 18.25
N LYS A 157 8.24 3.43 18.15
CA LYS A 157 9.05 4.03 17.08
C LYS A 157 8.59 3.57 15.70
N ARG A 158 8.36 2.26 15.54
CA ARG A 158 7.87 1.68 14.28
C ARG A 158 6.51 2.24 13.89
N ALA A 159 5.58 2.36 14.82
CA ALA A 159 4.26 2.92 14.54
C ALA A 159 4.34 4.39 14.09
N ILE A 160 5.24 5.19 14.69
CA ILE A 160 5.50 6.57 14.25
C ILE A 160 6.09 6.60 12.84
N GLU A 161 7.10 5.77 12.57
CA GLU A 161 7.74 5.69 11.25
C GLU A 161 6.76 5.26 10.16
N ASP A 162 5.97 4.21 10.42
CA ASP A 162 4.90 3.75 9.54
C ASP A 162 3.89 4.86 9.27
N GLY A 163 3.50 5.62 10.31
CA GLY A 163 2.60 6.77 10.18
C GLY A 163 3.17 7.86 9.26
N ILE A 164 4.44 8.20 9.41
CA ILE A 164 5.13 9.19 8.56
C ILE A 164 5.19 8.70 7.10
N GLN A 165 5.56 7.44 6.88
CA GLN A 165 5.64 6.88 5.53
C GLN A 165 4.27 6.83 4.85
N ASN A 166 3.23 6.39 5.56
CA ASN A 166 1.87 6.38 5.04
C ASN A 166 1.39 7.78 4.67
N ALA A 167 1.69 8.78 5.51
CA ALA A 167 1.34 10.16 5.25
C ALA A 167 2.04 10.71 3.99
N ALA A 168 3.32 10.41 3.82
CA ALA A 168 4.11 10.81 2.65
C ALA A 168 3.55 10.18 1.36
N MET A 169 3.39 8.85 1.36
CA MET A 169 2.84 8.13 0.21
C MET A 169 1.44 8.59 -0.17
N ALA A 170 0.57 8.84 0.81
CA ALA A 170 -0.78 9.32 0.55
C ALA A 170 -0.79 10.73 -0.07
N THR A 171 0.08 11.61 0.43
CA THR A 171 0.24 12.96 -0.12
C THR A 171 0.74 12.90 -1.57
N GLU A 172 1.68 12.00 -1.87
CA GLU A 172 2.20 11.78 -3.22
C GLU A 172 1.14 11.22 -4.16
N ARG A 173 0.38 10.19 -3.73
CA ARG A 173 -0.71 9.61 -4.52
C ARG A 173 -1.79 10.63 -4.83
N TYR A 174 -2.20 11.40 -3.83
CA TYR A 174 -3.16 12.49 -4.01
C TYR A 174 -2.68 13.51 -5.03
N LYS A 175 -1.43 13.99 -4.91
CA LYS A 175 -0.84 14.91 -5.87
C LYS A 175 -0.74 14.33 -7.28
N ALA A 176 -0.43 13.05 -7.41
CA ALA A 176 -0.36 12.37 -8.71
C ALA A 176 -1.74 12.31 -9.38
N MET A 177 -2.81 12.03 -8.62
CA MET A 177 -4.18 12.03 -9.14
C MET A 177 -4.65 13.44 -9.55
N THR A 178 -4.29 14.47 -8.78
CA THR A 178 -4.71 15.84 -9.09
C THR A 178 -3.90 16.51 -10.20
N ASN A 179 -2.71 15.99 -10.54
CA ASN A 179 -1.81 16.58 -11.54
C ASN A 179 -1.78 15.83 -12.89
N GLN A 180 -2.55 14.75 -13.07
CA GLN A 180 -2.72 14.16 -14.40
C GLN A 180 -3.60 15.10 -15.23
N LYS A 181 -2.95 15.82 -16.16
CA LYS A 181 -3.54 16.66 -17.21
C LYS A 181 -3.22 16.06 -18.57
#